data_AF-D9WUR3-F1
#
_entry.id   AF-D9WUR3-F1
#
_cell.length_a   1.000
_cell.length_b   1.000
_cell.length_c   1.000
_cell.angle_alpha   90.00
_cell.angle_beta   90.00
_cell.angle_gamma   90.00
#
_symmetry.space_group_name_H-M   'P 1'
#
loop_
_entity.id
_entity.type
_entity.pdbx_description
1 polymer ?
#
loop_
_entity_poly.entity_id
_entity_poly.type
_entity_poly.pdbx_seq_one_letter_code
_entity_poly.pdbx_strand_id
1 'polypeptide(L)'
;MGPVFDAIGSRTVWVGASGEEGAATRLKLVVNSWILAITHGTAEALALAKGLGVEPQGFFDAISGGPLDNGYLHAKAGQLLGGNLEPSFAAKTAEKDARLIVEAGERSGVRLDLAAAGAERFRRAVGQGHGDEDMIASYFASFDGADGTEGADNSEGTQG
;
A
#
# COMPACT_ATOMS: atom_id res chain seq x y z
N MET A 1 -15.83 -23.78 -10.10
CA MET A 1 -15.64 -22.35 -10.41
C MET A 1 -15.16 -21.63 -9.15
N GLY A 2 -13.86 -21.72 -8.84
CA GLY A 2 -13.20 -20.68 -8.02
C GLY A 2 -12.84 -19.48 -8.90
N PRO A 3 -12.06 -18.47 -8.46
CA PRO A 3 -11.34 -18.34 -7.18
C PRO A 3 -11.28 -16.89 -6.58
N VAL A 4 -11.09 -16.69 -5.26
CA VAL A 4 -10.39 -15.50 -4.67
C VAL A 4 -9.85 -15.87 -3.27
N PHE A 5 -8.90 -16.81 -3.20
CA PHE A 5 -8.05 -16.95 -2.02
C PHE A 5 -6.55 -17.09 -2.37
N ASP A 6 -6.19 -16.95 -3.63
CA ASP A 6 -4.86 -17.37 -4.13
C ASP A 6 -3.76 -16.29 -4.15
N ALA A 7 -4.03 -15.06 -3.71
CA ALA A 7 -2.98 -14.02 -3.79
C ALA A 7 -2.21 -13.80 -2.48
N ILE A 8 -2.71 -14.21 -1.31
CA ILE A 8 -1.98 -14.04 -0.04
C ILE A 8 -2.33 -15.20 0.90
N GLY A 9 -1.50 -16.24 0.86
CA GLY A 9 -1.52 -17.30 1.86
C GLY A 9 -1.76 -18.68 1.27
N SER A 10 -0.68 -19.41 1.03
CA SER A 10 -0.64 -20.86 0.82
C SER A 10 -1.11 -21.66 2.06
N ARG A 11 -1.93 -21.07 2.92
CA ARG A 11 -2.52 -21.69 4.10
C ARG A 11 -3.95 -21.22 4.22
N THR A 12 -4.86 -22.01 3.69
CA THR A 12 -6.30 -21.90 3.93
C THR A 12 -6.55 -22.05 5.44
N VAL A 13 -6.63 -20.94 6.17
CA VAL A 13 -7.08 -20.95 7.56
C VAL A 13 -8.60 -21.08 7.54
N TRP A 14 -9.09 -22.32 7.55
CA TRP A 14 -10.50 -22.64 7.78
C TRP A 14 -10.81 -22.41 9.26
N VAL A 15 -11.54 -21.33 9.58
CA VAL A 15 -12.13 -21.14 10.92
C VAL A 15 -13.65 -21.33 10.80
N GLY A 16 -14.02 -22.62 10.77
CA GLY A 16 -15.30 -23.34 10.98
C GLY A 16 -16.67 -22.80 10.52
N ALA A 17 -17.66 -23.69 10.65
CA ALA A 17 -19.10 -23.44 10.46
C ALA A 17 -19.91 -23.39 11.78
N SER A 18 -20.80 -22.40 11.87
CA SER A 18 -21.82 -22.08 12.91
C SER A 18 -21.39 -21.08 14.00
N GLY A 19 -21.83 -19.82 13.86
CA GLY A 19 -21.36 -18.65 14.63
C GLY A 19 -20.07 -18.00 14.09
N GLU A 20 -19.47 -18.65 13.09
CA GLU A 20 -18.12 -18.40 12.59
C GLU A 20 -18.01 -17.46 11.40
N GLU A 21 -19.13 -17.09 10.74
CA GLU A 21 -19.14 -16.04 9.70
C GLU A 21 -18.56 -14.71 10.23
N GLY A 22 -18.88 -14.37 11.49
CA GLY A 22 -18.30 -13.22 12.16
C GLY A 22 -16.83 -13.41 12.54
N ALA A 23 -16.41 -14.63 12.92
CA ALA A 23 -15.03 -14.91 13.33
C ALA A 23 -14.07 -14.90 12.14
N ALA A 24 -14.43 -15.54 11.03
CA ALA A 24 -13.70 -15.50 9.77
C ALA A 24 -13.59 -14.05 9.24
N THR A 25 -14.67 -13.27 9.33
CA THR A 25 -14.66 -11.85 8.94
C THR A 25 -13.75 -11.00 9.84
N ARG A 26 -13.77 -11.21 11.16
CA ARG A 26 -12.88 -10.51 12.12
C ARG A 26 -11.41 -10.84 11.87
N LEU A 27 -11.07 -12.12 11.71
CA LEU A 27 -9.70 -12.54 11.42
C LEU A 27 -9.20 -11.93 10.11
N LYS A 28 -10.05 -11.90 9.07
CA LYS A 28 -9.71 -11.25 7.80
C LYS A 28 -9.39 -9.77 7.98
N LEU A 29 -10.14 -9.03 8.80
CA LEU A 29 -9.82 -7.62 9.07
C LEU A 29 -8.46 -7.44 9.76
N VAL A 30 -8.14 -8.31 10.72
CA VAL A 30 -6.83 -8.31 11.39
C VAL A 30 -5.70 -8.57 10.38
N VAL A 31 -5.86 -9.59 9.55
CA VAL A 31 -4.86 -9.95 8.52
C VAL A 31 -4.73 -8.86 7.47
N ASN A 32 -5.84 -8.30 6.96
CA ASN A 32 -5.82 -7.19 6.01
C ASN A 32 -5.15 -5.96 6.62
N SER A 33 -5.43 -5.62 7.88
CA SER A 33 -4.76 -4.50 8.56
C SER A 33 -3.24 -4.69 8.61
N TRP A 34 -2.77 -5.91 8.85
CA TRP A 34 -1.35 -6.22 8.86
C TRP A 34 -0.72 -6.16 7.47
N ILE A 35 -1.41 -6.69 6.45
CA ILE A 35 -0.99 -6.61 5.04
C ILE A 35 -0.85 -5.14 4.60
N LEU A 36 -1.81 -4.28 4.93
CA LEU A 36 -1.75 -2.86 4.60
C LEU A 36 -0.58 -2.17 5.31
N ALA A 37 -0.33 -2.51 6.58
CA ALA A 37 0.79 -1.96 7.33
C ALA A 37 2.15 -2.33 6.70
N ILE A 38 2.36 -3.60 6.30
CA ILE A 38 3.60 -4.00 5.60
C ILE A 38 3.70 -3.31 4.25
N THR A 39 2.60 -3.22 3.51
CA THR A 39 2.57 -2.55 2.20
C THR A 39 3.01 -1.09 2.32
N HIS A 40 2.44 -0.35 3.28
CA HIS A 40 2.83 1.04 3.52
C HIS A 40 4.26 1.17 4.03
N GLY A 41 4.69 0.32 4.96
CA GLY A 41 6.07 0.31 5.44
C GLY A 41 7.07 0.06 4.30
N THR A 42 6.75 -0.87 3.39
CA THR A 42 7.56 -1.15 2.18
C THR A 42 7.59 0.07 1.26
N ALA A 43 6.42 0.65 0.97
CA ALA A 43 6.29 1.83 0.13
C ALA A 43 7.09 3.02 0.69
N GLU A 44 6.99 3.29 1.99
CA GLU A 44 7.69 4.39 2.65
C GLU A 44 9.19 4.16 2.73
N ALA A 45 9.63 2.94 3.04
CA ALA A 45 11.06 2.61 3.05
C ALA A 45 11.69 2.84 1.68
N LEU A 46 11.05 2.40 0.60
CA LEU A 46 11.54 2.61 -0.76
C LEU A 46 11.47 4.09 -1.19
N ALA A 47 10.43 4.82 -0.77
CA ALA A 47 10.32 6.25 -1.06
C ALA A 47 11.40 7.04 -0.33
N LEU A 48 11.67 6.71 0.94
CA LEU A 48 12.74 7.30 1.72
C LEU A 48 14.11 6.95 1.15
N ALA A 49 14.33 5.70 0.73
CA ALA A 49 15.55 5.29 0.05
C ALA A 49 15.81 6.16 -1.18
N LYS A 50 14.80 6.37 -2.03
CA LYS A 50 14.89 7.31 -3.17
C LYS A 50 15.23 8.73 -2.71
N GLY A 51 14.54 9.26 -1.70
CA GLY A 51 14.78 10.61 -1.18
C GLY A 51 16.18 10.83 -0.61
N LEU A 52 16.79 9.77 -0.05
CA LEU A 52 18.14 9.80 0.52
C LEU A 52 19.24 9.40 -0.47
N GLY A 53 18.90 9.03 -1.72
CA GLY A 53 19.87 8.52 -2.69
C GLY A 53 20.44 7.14 -2.33
N VAL A 54 19.67 6.34 -1.58
CA VAL A 54 20.01 4.96 -1.24
C VAL A 54 19.40 4.03 -2.31
N GLU A 55 20.26 3.24 -2.95
CA GLU A 55 19.80 2.20 -3.87
C GLU A 55 18.94 1.15 -3.13
N PRO A 56 17.78 0.73 -3.69
CA PRO A 56 16.91 -0.26 -3.06
C PRO A 56 17.62 -1.56 -2.66
N GLN A 57 18.62 -1.98 -3.44
CA GLN A 57 19.41 -3.17 -3.12
C GLN A 57 20.16 -3.05 -1.79
N GLY A 58 20.68 -1.86 -1.45
CA GLY A 58 21.34 -1.63 -0.18
C GLY A 58 20.41 -1.79 1.02
N PHE A 59 19.12 -1.44 0.85
CA PHE A 59 18.10 -1.72 1.87
C PHE A 59 17.84 -3.22 2.02
N PHE A 60 17.71 -3.97 0.91
CA PHE A 60 17.50 -5.42 0.96
C PHE A 60 18.69 -6.16 1.56
N ASP A 61 19.91 -5.78 1.19
CA ASP A 61 21.15 -6.36 1.73
C ASP A 61 21.25 -6.14 3.24
N ALA A 62 20.82 -4.97 3.74
CA ALA A 62 20.87 -4.64 5.16
C ALA A 62 19.93 -5.49 6.03
N ILE A 63 18.80 -5.96 5.47
CA ILE A 63 17.83 -6.78 6.21
C ILE A 63 18.00 -8.29 5.94
N SER A 64 18.75 -8.66 4.90
CA SER A 64 18.81 -10.03 4.38
C SER A 64 19.12 -11.08 5.44
N GLY A 65 18.34 -12.16 5.47
CA GLY A 65 18.47 -13.27 6.42
C GLY A 65 18.09 -12.93 7.88
N GLY A 66 17.68 -11.69 8.14
CA GLY A 66 17.21 -11.23 9.43
C GLY A 66 15.70 -11.40 9.63
N PRO A 67 15.17 -11.08 10.83
CA PRO A 67 13.75 -11.24 11.15
C PRO A 67 12.81 -10.28 10.41
N LEU A 68 13.36 -9.25 9.77
CA LEU A 68 12.60 -8.28 8.96
C LEU A 68 12.54 -8.68 7.48
N ASP A 69 13.43 -9.58 7.05
CA ASP A 69 13.46 -10.13 5.71
C ASP A 69 12.27 -11.06 5.51
N ASN A 70 11.31 -10.62 4.70
CA ASN A 70 10.09 -11.38 4.45
C ASN A 70 9.71 -11.33 2.97
N GLY A 71 9.20 -12.46 2.47
CA GLY A 71 8.86 -12.60 1.05
C GLY A 71 7.79 -11.63 0.56
N TYR A 72 6.92 -11.15 1.45
CA TYR A 72 5.86 -10.21 1.07
C TYR A 72 6.42 -8.83 0.73
N LEU A 73 7.37 -8.32 1.52
CA LEU A 73 8.13 -7.11 1.22
C LEU A 73 8.83 -7.21 -0.13
N HIS A 74 9.57 -8.30 -0.39
CA HIS A 74 10.26 -8.50 -1.67
C HIS A 74 9.30 -8.58 -2.86
N ALA A 75 8.17 -9.27 -2.71
CA ALA A 75 7.17 -9.36 -3.77
C ALA A 75 6.61 -7.97 -4.13
N LYS A 76 6.21 -7.19 -3.13
CA LYS A 76 5.69 -5.83 -3.33
C LYS A 76 6.73 -4.89 -3.90
N ALA A 77 7.94 -4.91 -3.34
CA ALA A 77 9.04 -4.10 -3.84
C ALA A 77 9.39 -4.46 -5.28
N GLY A 78 9.39 -5.75 -5.64
CA GLY A 78 9.62 -6.22 -7.01
C GLY A 78 8.59 -5.70 -8.00
N GLN A 79 7.29 -5.69 -7.64
CA GLN A 79 6.23 -5.08 -8.46
C GLN A 79 6.52 -3.60 -8.73
N LEU A 80 6.84 -2.84 -7.68
CA LEU A 80 7.12 -1.41 -7.76
C LEU A 80 8.38 -1.11 -8.58
N LEU A 81 9.50 -1.74 -8.24
CA LEU A 81 10.80 -1.48 -8.88
C LEU A 81 10.84 -1.98 -10.33
N GLY A 82 10.07 -3.03 -10.64
CA GLY A 82 9.89 -3.53 -12.00
C GLY A 82 8.88 -2.72 -12.84
N GLY A 83 8.18 -1.75 -12.23
CA GLY A 83 7.14 -0.97 -12.90
C GLY A 83 5.89 -1.77 -13.29
N ASN A 84 5.76 -3.03 -12.85
CA ASN A 84 4.57 -3.84 -13.08
C ASN A 84 3.59 -3.68 -11.92
N LEU A 85 2.75 -2.66 -12.03
CA LEU A 85 1.74 -2.32 -11.03
C LEU A 85 0.37 -2.93 -11.34
N GLU A 86 0.32 -4.03 -12.10
CA GLU A 86 -0.91 -4.81 -12.27
C GLU A 86 -1.45 -5.24 -10.89
N PRO A 87 -2.70 -4.91 -10.54
CA PRO A 87 -3.19 -5.05 -9.19
C PRO A 87 -3.44 -6.51 -8.83
N SER A 88 -2.66 -7.03 -7.88
CA SER A 88 -3.13 -8.16 -7.06
C SER A 88 -4.20 -7.68 -6.08
N PHE A 89 -4.06 -6.44 -5.62
CA PHE A 89 -5.09 -5.73 -4.87
C PHE A 89 -5.03 -4.23 -5.18
N ALA A 90 -6.08 -3.71 -5.83
CA ALA A 90 -6.08 -2.33 -6.34
C ALA A 90 -6.08 -1.29 -5.21
N ALA A 91 -5.34 -0.20 -5.36
CA ALA A 91 -5.20 0.85 -4.36
C ALA A 91 -6.55 1.47 -3.97
N LYS A 92 -7.47 1.69 -4.91
CA LYS A 92 -8.84 2.19 -4.63
C LYS A 92 -9.67 1.23 -3.77
N THR A 93 -9.38 -0.07 -3.86
CA THR A 93 -10.05 -1.09 -3.04
C THR A 93 -9.40 -1.15 -1.66
N ALA A 94 -8.06 -1.11 -1.60
CA ALA A 94 -7.31 -1.04 -0.35
C ALA A 94 -7.66 0.22 0.47
N GLU A 95 -7.90 1.36 -0.18
CA GLU A 95 -8.37 2.59 0.46
C GLU A 95 -9.71 2.39 1.19
N LYS A 96 -10.67 1.73 0.55
CA LYS A 96 -11.99 1.42 1.15
C LYS A 96 -11.83 0.45 2.32
N ASP A 97 -11.04 -0.61 2.14
CA ASP A 97 -10.78 -1.60 3.18
C ASP A 97 -10.07 -0.98 4.39
N ALA A 98 -9.11 -0.07 4.17
CA ALA A 98 -8.42 0.65 5.24
C ALA A 98 -9.40 1.45 6.10
N ARG A 99 -10.37 2.14 5.48
CA ARG A 99 -11.44 2.84 6.22
C ARG A 99 -12.32 1.89 7.03
N LEU A 100 -12.73 0.76 6.45
CA LEU A 100 -13.51 -0.25 7.16
C LEU A 100 -12.75 -0.83 8.36
N ILE A 101 -11.44 -1.02 8.24
CA ILE A 101 -10.55 -1.46 9.33
C ILE A 101 -10.50 -0.42 10.45
N VAL A 102 -10.32 0.86 10.11
CA VAL A 102 -10.33 1.97 11.09
C VAL A 102 -11.64 2.01 11.86
N GLU A 103 -12.78 2.00 11.16
CA GLU A 103 -14.09 2.00 11.79
C GLU A 103 -14.33 0.76 12.67
N ALA A 104 -13.83 -0.41 12.24
CA ALA A 104 -13.92 -1.64 13.03
C ALA A 104 -13.10 -1.53 14.32
N GLY A 105 -11.92 -0.91 14.27
CA GLY A 105 -11.12 -0.57 15.45
C GLY A 105 -11.89 0.33 16.40
N GLU A 106 -12.43 1.45 15.90
CA GLU A 106 -13.22 2.41 16.69
C GLU A 106 -14.41 1.76 17.39
N ARG A 107 -15.22 0.98 16.66
CA ARG A 107 -16.35 0.23 17.22
C ARG A 107 -15.93 -0.80 18.28
N SER A 108 -14.68 -1.24 18.24
CA SER A 108 -14.10 -2.19 19.20
C SER A 108 -13.31 -1.52 20.32
N GLY A 109 -13.27 -0.18 20.38
CA GLY A 109 -12.49 0.56 21.38
C GLY A 109 -10.97 0.49 21.16
N VAL A 110 -10.51 0.13 19.96
CA VAL A 110 -9.09 0.02 19.59
C VAL A 110 -8.74 1.10 18.57
N ARG A 111 -7.80 1.97 18.92
CA ARG A 111 -7.25 2.95 17.98
C ARG A 111 -6.19 2.30 17.09
N LEU A 112 -6.29 2.47 15.78
CA LEU A 112 -5.38 1.92 14.78
C LEU A 112 -4.69 3.04 13.99
N ASP A 113 -3.68 3.67 14.61
CA ASP A 113 -3.01 4.85 14.05
C ASP A 113 -2.40 4.60 12.66
N LEU A 114 -1.77 3.44 12.46
CA LEU A 114 -1.19 3.06 11.17
C LEU A 114 -2.27 2.85 10.09
N ALA A 115 -3.42 2.29 10.45
CA ALA A 115 -4.51 2.08 9.50
C ALA A 115 -5.15 3.43 9.09
N ALA A 116 -5.30 4.36 10.03
CA ALA A 116 -5.80 5.70 9.75
C ALA A 116 -4.85 6.48 8.83
N ALA A 117 -3.55 6.46 9.12
CA ALA A 117 -2.53 7.06 8.25
C ALA A 117 -2.49 6.38 6.87
N GLY A 118 -2.60 5.06 6.83
CA GLY A 118 -2.65 4.27 5.60
C GLY A 118 -3.85 4.59 4.70
N ALA A 119 -5.04 4.75 5.30
CA ALA A 119 -6.24 5.15 4.56
C ALA A 119 -6.05 6.52 3.88
N GLU A 120 -5.47 7.49 4.58
CA GLU A 120 -5.16 8.80 4.02
C GLU A 120 -4.09 8.72 2.93
N ARG A 121 -3.06 7.91 3.15
CA ARG A 121 -2.01 7.68 2.15
C ARG A 121 -2.56 7.07 0.86
N PHE A 122 -3.45 6.08 0.96
CA PHE A 122 -4.14 5.54 -0.22
C PHE A 122 -5.02 6.59 -0.90
N ARG A 123 -5.75 7.40 -0.15
CA ARG A 123 -6.57 8.49 -0.71
C ARG A 123 -5.72 9.43 -1.58
N ARG A 124 -4.52 9.78 -1.11
CA ARG A 124 -3.57 10.60 -1.90
C ARG A 124 -3.10 9.89 -3.17
N ALA A 125 -2.69 8.62 -3.08
CA ALA A 125 -2.26 7.85 -4.25
C ALA A 125 -3.37 7.70 -5.30
N VAL A 126 -4.60 7.43 -4.85
CA VAL A 126 -5.79 7.39 -5.72
C VAL A 126 -6.02 8.75 -6.38
N GLY A 127 -5.90 9.85 -5.63
CA GLY A 127 -6.00 11.21 -6.16
C GLY A 127 -4.93 11.56 -7.19
N GLN A 128 -3.78 10.91 -7.14
CA GLN A 128 -2.69 11.03 -8.11
C GLN A 128 -2.87 10.13 -9.35
N GLY A 129 -3.98 9.39 -9.45
CA GLY A 129 -4.27 8.51 -10.60
C GLY A 129 -3.89 7.05 -10.43
N HIS A 130 -3.31 6.66 -9.28
CA HIS A 130 -2.85 5.29 -9.03
C HIS A 130 -3.94 4.36 -8.47
N GLY A 131 -5.21 4.69 -8.66
CA GLY A 131 -6.32 3.96 -8.03
C GLY A 131 -6.52 2.54 -8.56
N ASP A 132 -6.22 2.32 -9.84
CA ASP A 132 -6.37 1.02 -10.52
C ASP A 132 -5.10 0.17 -10.49
N GLU A 133 -4.01 0.71 -9.94
CA GLU A 133 -2.74 0.02 -9.75
C GLU A 133 -2.73 -0.78 -8.44
N ASP A 134 -1.78 -1.72 -8.32
CA ASP A 134 -1.56 -2.43 -7.06
C ASP A 134 -1.33 -1.46 -5.91
N MET A 135 -1.82 -1.81 -4.71
CA MET A 135 -1.70 -0.99 -3.51
C MET A 135 -0.26 -0.60 -3.13
N ILE A 136 0.79 -1.28 -3.63
CA ILE A 136 2.16 -0.78 -3.49
C ILE A 136 2.38 0.59 -4.15
N ALA A 137 1.53 0.98 -5.10
CA ALA A 137 1.49 2.33 -5.67
C ALA A 137 1.18 3.43 -4.63
N SER A 138 0.80 3.07 -3.40
CA SER A 138 0.86 4.01 -2.27
C SER A 138 2.25 4.61 -2.04
N TYR A 139 3.31 4.05 -2.64
CA TYR A 139 4.62 4.67 -2.80
C TYR A 139 4.54 6.11 -3.34
N PHE A 140 3.74 6.36 -4.39
CA PHE A 140 3.67 7.67 -5.04
C PHE A 140 3.11 8.76 -4.14
N ALA A 141 2.27 8.39 -3.16
CA ALA A 141 1.76 9.30 -2.13
C ALA A 141 2.82 9.85 -1.16
N SER A 142 4.10 9.46 -1.28
CA SER A 142 5.23 10.12 -0.60
C SER A 142 5.72 11.37 -1.32
N PHE A 143 5.31 11.59 -2.57
CA PHE A 143 5.72 12.72 -3.39
C PHE A 143 4.50 13.57 -3.69
N ASP A 144 4.70 14.88 -3.80
CA ASP A 144 3.66 15.76 -4.31
C ASP A 144 3.33 15.30 -5.73
N GLY A 145 2.03 15.04 -6.00
CA GLY A 145 1.60 14.71 -7.35
C GLY A 145 1.99 15.86 -8.24
N ALA A 146 2.53 15.60 -9.45
CA ALA A 146 3.03 16.65 -10.34
C ALA A 146 2.00 17.79 -10.46
N ASP A 147 2.22 18.85 -9.69
CA ASP A 147 1.42 20.06 -9.76
C ASP A 147 1.64 20.59 -11.17
N GLY A 148 0.52 20.79 -11.88
CA GLY A 148 0.50 21.26 -13.26
C GLY A 148 1.07 22.68 -13.41
N THR A 149 2.39 22.79 -13.50
CA THR A 149 3.08 23.95 -14.06
C THR A 149 4.20 23.51 -14.99
N GLU A 150 3.85 22.76 -16.04
CA GLU A 150 4.56 22.82 -17.31
C GLU A 150 3.72 23.71 -18.23
N GLY A 151 4.16 24.95 -18.46
CA GLY A 151 3.52 25.85 -19.43
C GLY A 151 3.48 27.33 -19.07
N ALA A 152 4.66 27.97 -18.97
CA ALA A 152 4.84 29.35 -19.41
C ALA A 152 6.35 29.65 -19.55
N ASP A 153 6.98 29.04 -20.55
CA ASP A 153 8.14 29.68 -21.20
C ASP A 153 7.76 30.04 -22.64
N ASN A 154 8.21 31.23 -23.04
CA ASN A 154 8.12 31.90 -24.34
C ASN A 154 6.74 32.46 -24.74
N SER A 155 6.58 33.73 -25.15
CA SER A 155 7.54 34.74 -25.60
C SER A 155 6.85 36.10 -25.84
N GLU A 156 7.67 37.15 -25.96
CA GLU A 156 7.42 38.46 -26.62
C GLU A 156 6.74 39.58 -25.82
N GLY A 157 7.45 40.73 -25.76
CA GLY A 157 6.96 41.97 -25.16
C GLY A 157 8.01 43.07 -25.08
N THR A 158 8.54 43.46 -26.24
CA THR A 158 9.26 44.71 -26.56
C THR A 158 8.91 45.96 -25.72
N GLN A 159 9.91 46.85 -25.60
CA GLN A 159 9.91 48.30 -25.33
C GLN A 159 10.09 48.80 -23.88
N GLY A 160 11.15 49.62 -23.72
CA GLY A 160 11.47 50.43 -22.55
C GLY A 160 12.93 50.86 -22.56
#